data_AF-A0A7V9SPG7-F1
#
_entry.id   AF-A0A7V9SPG7-F1
#
_cell.length_a   1.000
_cell.length_b   1.000
_cell.length_c   1.000
_cell.angle_alpha   90.00
_cell.angle_beta   90.00
_cell.angle_gamma   90.00
#
_symmetry.space_group_name_H-M   'P 1'
#
loop_
_entity.id
_entity.type
_entity.pdbx_description
1 polymer ?
#
loop_
_entity_poly.entity_id
_entity_poly.type
_entity_poly.pdbx_seq_one_letter_code
_entity_poly.pdbx_strand_id
1 'polypeptide(L)'
;LRSGVWLRPDNLPAAAVPAPVAEQCAFFVGRPDEAGDLDVAALFAVHEWAATAHELLGGLAATHGWLRDRDAEALGETFVIAAATTRHLTLDPLLPKQLLPADWPGSALRQSYDTYQRDFARTWRAWYRSTLA
;
A
#
# COMPACT_ATOMS: atom_id res chain seq x y z
N LEU A 1 -20.63 8.31 -8.98
CA LEU A 1 -19.78 9.27 -9.76
C LEU A 1 -20.08 9.13 -11.25
N ARG A 2 -19.89 10.19 -12.03
CA ARG A 2 -20.06 10.16 -13.50
C ARG A 2 -18.70 10.28 -14.19
N SER A 3 -18.64 9.89 -15.46
CA SER A 3 -17.44 10.05 -16.28
C SER A 3 -16.93 11.50 -16.28
N GLY A 4 -15.61 11.66 -16.19
CA GLY A 4 -14.93 12.96 -16.12
C GLY A 4 -14.99 13.65 -14.76
N VAL A 5 -15.59 13.04 -13.74
CA VAL A 5 -15.62 13.58 -12.37
C VAL A 5 -14.90 12.61 -11.44
N TRP A 6 -13.84 13.13 -10.83
CA TRP A 6 -13.06 12.47 -9.80
C TRP A 6 -13.25 13.21 -8.49
N LEU A 7 -13.17 12.49 -7.38
CA LEU A 7 -13.17 13.08 -6.05
C LEU A 7 -12.19 12.37 -5.15
N ARG A 8 -11.82 13.04 -4.07
CA ARG A 8 -11.10 12.46 -2.93
C ARG A 8 -11.38 13.30 -1.69
N PRO A 9 -11.19 12.75 -0.49
CA PRO A 9 -11.19 13.55 0.72
C PRO A 9 -10.10 14.62 0.69
N ASP A 10 -10.36 15.75 1.33
CA ASP A 10 -9.45 16.90 1.41
C ASP A 10 -8.43 16.76 2.56
N ASN A 11 -7.78 15.60 2.65
CA ASN A 11 -6.85 15.27 3.75
C ASN A 11 -5.37 15.25 3.34
N LEU A 12 -5.05 15.14 2.05
CA LEU A 12 -3.68 15.26 1.53
C LEU A 12 -3.42 16.70 1.04
N PRO A 13 -2.19 17.20 1.16
CA PRO A 13 -1.84 18.58 0.80
C PRO A 13 -2.04 18.87 -0.69
N ALA A 14 -2.18 20.16 -1.04
CA ALA A 14 -2.29 20.60 -2.43
C ALA A 14 -1.13 20.12 -3.32
N ALA A 15 0.08 20.00 -2.76
CA ALA A 15 1.26 19.47 -3.45
C ALA A 15 1.13 17.99 -3.89
N ALA A 16 0.14 17.25 -3.37
CA ALA A 16 -0.15 15.89 -3.80
C ALA A 16 -0.90 15.83 -5.15
N VAL A 17 -1.37 16.97 -5.69
CA VAL A 17 -2.01 17.04 -7.01
C VAL A 17 -0.92 17.04 -8.09
N PRO A 18 -0.91 16.07 -9.02
CA PRO A 18 0.05 16.07 -10.12
C PRO A 18 -0.15 17.27 -11.05
N ALA A 19 0.94 17.83 -11.60
CA ALA A 19 0.90 18.99 -12.48
C ALA A 19 -0.10 18.86 -13.66
N PRO A 20 -0.20 17.72 -14.38
CA PRO A 20 -1.19 17.58 -15.44
C PRO A 20 -2.64 17.72 -14.96
N VAL A 21 -2.94 17.27 -13.74
CA VAL A 21 -4.27 17.42 -13.14
C VAL A 21 -4.52 18.88 -12.77
N ALA A 22 -3.53 19.55 -12.19
CA ALA A 22 -3.62 20.97 -11.86
C ALA A 22 -3.83 21.86 -13.09
N GLU A 23 -3.21 21.52 -14.23
CA GLU A 23 -3.27 22.31 -15.46
C GLU A 23 -4.54 22.06 -16.30
N GLN A 24 -5.12 20.86 -16.21
CA GLN A 24 -6.16 20.42 -17.16
C GLN A 24 -7.53 20.16 -16.51
N CYS A 25 -7.65 20.30 -15.19
CA CYS A 25 -8.90 20.07 -14.47
C CYS A 25 -9.39 21.32 -13.74
N ALA A 26 -10.71 21.43 -13.60
CA ALA A 26 -11.33 22.38 -12.69
C ALA A 26 -11.46 21.76 -11.29
N PHE A 27 -11.11 22.52 -10.26
CA PHE A 27 -11.16 22.07 -8.87
C PHE A 27 -12.36 22.68 -8.15
N PHE A 28 -13.08 21.82 -7.44
CA PHE A 28 -14.19 22.21 -6.58
C PHE A 28 -13.98 21.59 -5.21
N VAL A 29 -14.28 22.35 -4.16
CA VAL A 29 -14.37 21.84 -2.80
C VAL A 29 -15.85 21.78 -2.44
N GLY A 30 -16.28 20.63 -1.96
CA GLY A 30 -17.66 20.40 -1.58
C GLY A 30 -17.73 19.47 -0.37
N ARG A 31 -18.82 19.56 0.37
CA ARG A 31 -19.15 18.65 1.45
C ARG A 31 -20.48 17.98 1.09
N PRO A 32 -20.61 16.65 1.16
CA PRO A 32 -21.89 15.99 1.00
C PRO A 32 -22.89 16.49 2.05
N ASP A 33 -24.11 16.79 1.61
CA ASP A 33 -25.17 17.33 2.49
C ASP A 33 -25.61 16.28 3.53
N GLU A 34 -25.74 15.01 3.13
CA GLU A 34 -25.97 13.89 4.03
C GLU A 34 -24.83 12.87 3.96
N ALA A 35 -24.43 12.34 5.12
CA ALA A 35 -23.34 11.37 5.22
C ALA A 35 -23.65 10.01 4.56
N GLY A 36 -24.92 9.73 4.23
CA GLY A 36 -25.39 8.45 3.69
C GLY A 36 -25.39 8.30 2.17
N ASP A 37 -25.27 9.40 1.41
CA ASP A 37 -25.46 9.36 -0.05
C ASP A 37 -24.22 8.89 -0.83
N LEU A 38 -23.06 8.89 -0.19
CA LEU A 38 -21.80 8.48 -0.80
C LEU A 38 -21.25 7.26 -0.07
N ASP A 39 -21.34 6.11 -0.75
CA ASP A 39 -20.64 4.90 -0.34
C ASP A 39 -19.13 5.07 -0.60
N VAL A 40 -18.44 5.65 0.39
CA VAL A 40 -16.97 5.84 0.34
C VAL A 40 -16.25 4.50 0.24
N ALA A 41 -16.77 3.45 0.89
CA ALA A 41 -16.15 2.13 0.87
C ALA A 41 -16.12 1.57 -0.56
N ALA A 42 -17.24 1.67 -1.29
CA ALA A 42 -17.31 1.26 -2.69
C ALA A 42 -16.50 2.18 -3.62
N LEU A 43 -16.53 3.50 -3.41
CA LEU A 43 -15.81 4.47 -4.26
C LEU A 43 -14.30 4.26 -4.26
N PHE A 44 -13.75 3.79 -3.14
CA PHE A 44 -12.31 3.58 -2.96
C PHE A 44 -11.93 2.09 -2.84
N ALA A 45 -12.86 1.18 -3.12
CA ALA A 45 -12.68 -0.27 -2.98
C ALA A 45 -12.03 -0.66 -1.65
N VAL A 46 -12.50 -0.05 -0.55
CA VAL A 46 -11.87 -0.12 0.77
C VAL A 46 -11.78 -1.57 1.25
N HIS A 47 -12.86 -2.34 1.09
CA HIS A 47 -12.90 -3.72 1.54
C HIS A 47 -12.01 -4.62 0.68
N GLU A 48 -12.01 -4.45 -0.64
CA GLU A 48 -11.15 -5.21 -1.56
C GLU A 48 -9.68 -4.91 -1.32
N TRP A 49 -9.32 -3.63 -1.14
CA TRP A 49 -7.95 -3.23 -0.83
C TRP A 49 -7.48 -3.84 0.50
N ALA A 50 -8.34 -3.82 1.52
CA ALA A 50 -8.03 -4.42 2.83
C ALA A 50 -7.86 -5.94 2.74
N ALA A 51 -8.72 -6.64 1.99
CA ALA A 51 -8.62 -8.08 1.79
C ALA A 51 -7.27 -8.47 1.15
N THR A 52 -6.90 -7.82 0.04
CA THR A 52 -5.60 -8.06 -0.60
C THR A 52 -4.43 -7.71 0.33
N ALA A 53 -4.54 -6.65 1.13
CA ALA A 53 -3.51 -6.30 2.09
C ALA A 53 -3.35 -7.36 3.20
N HIS A 54 -4.43 -7.99 3.66
CA HIS A 54 -4.37 -9.10 4.62
C HIS A 54 -3.70 -10.35 4.01
N GLU A 55 -3.99 -10.68 2.75
CA GLU A 55 -3.30 -11.77 2.04
C GLU A 55 -1.80 -11.51 1.93
N LEU A 56 -1.41 -10.29 1.55
CA LEU A 56 -0.01 -9.87 1.46
C LEU A 56 0.69 -9.89 2.82
N LEU A 57 -0.01 -9.52 3.89
CA LEU A 57 0.50 -9.65 5.26
C LEU A 57 0.79 -11.11 5.62
N GLY A 58 -0.11 -12.03 5.27
CA GLY A 58 0.09 -13.46 5.44
C GLY A 58 1.30 -13.98 4.65
N GLY A 59 1.44 -13.53 3.39
CA GLY A 59 2.58 -13.85 2.53
C GLY A 59 3.91 -13.38 3.13
N LEU A 60 4.00 -12.11 3.53
CA LEU A 60 5.21 -11.57 4.17
C LEU A 60 5.56 -12.34 5.46
N ALA A 61 4.57 -12.62 6.31
CA ALA A 61 4.77 -13.36 7.55
C ALA A 61 5.29 -14.78 7.31
N ALA A 62 4.78 -15.48 6.29
CA ALA A 62 5.26 -16.82 5.94
C ALA A 62 6.74 -16.81 5.51
N THR A 63 7.19 -15.74 4.85
CA THR A 63 8.58 -15.61 4.37
C THR A 63 9.58 -15.12 5.41
N HIS A 64 9.12 -14.54 6.53
CA HIS A 64 10.01 -13.93 7.53
C HIS A 64 11.01 -14.92 8.15
N GLY A 65 10.60 -16.17 8.37
CA GLY A 65 11.48 -17.21 8.92
C GLY A 65 12.72 -17.44 8.06
N TRP A 66 12.52 -17.60 6.75
CA TRP A 66 13.59 -17.89 5.79
C TRP A 66 14.63 -16.77 5.71
N LEU A 67 14.17 -15.52 5.64
CA LEU A 67 15.08 -14.38 5.58
C LEU A 67 15.81 -14.13 6.90
N ARG A 68 15.18 -14.42 8.04
CA ARG A 68 15.83 -14.34 9.36
C ARG A 68 16.97 -15.35 9.48
N ASP A 69 16.78 -16.55 8.94
CA ASP A 69 17.75 -17.63 8.96
C ASP A 69 18.83 -17.48 7.86
N ARG A 70 18.81 -16.36 7.13
CA ARG A 70 19.76 -16.00 6.07
C ARG A 70 19.74 -16.96 4.88
N ASP A 71 18.61 -17.59 4.62
CA ASP A 71 18.46 -18.44 3.45
C ASP A 71 18.49 -17.61 2.15
N ALA A 72 19.54 -17.82 1.36
CA ALA A 72 19.74 -17.13 0.09
C ALA A 72 18.86 -17.70 -1.04
N GLU A 73 18.47 -18.98 -0.96
CA GLU A 73 17.60 -19.59 -1.96
C GLU A 73 16.19 -18.97 -1.93
N ALA A 74 15.76 -18.53 -0.74
CA ALA A 74 14.49 -17.84 -0.53
C ALA A 74 14.42 -16.42 -1.15
N LEU A 75 15.55 -15.79 -1.53
CA LEU A 75 15.56 -14.40 -2.02
C LEU A 75 14.63 -14.20 -3.23
N GLY A 76 14.57 -15.16 -4.14
CA GLY A 76 13.70 -15.08 -5.33
C GLY A 76 12.22 -15.09 -4.99
N GLU A 77 11.77 -16.07 -4.19
CA GLU A 77 10.36 -16.20 -3.81
C GLU A 77 9.88 -15.00 -2.99
N THR A 78 10.67 -14.59 -2.00
CA THR A 78 10.29 -13.48 -1.13
C THR A 78 10.25 -12.13 -1.87
N PHE A 79 11.06 -11.96 -2.93
CA PHE A 79 11.02 -10.79 -3.79
C PHE A 79 9.68 -10.62 -4.52
N VAL A 80 9.05 -11.71 -4.96
CA VAL A 80 7.75 -11.66 -5.65
C VAL A 80 6.67 -11.09 -4.74
N ILE A 81 6.60 -11.54 -3.48
CA ILE A 81 5.66 -11.03 -2.47
C ILE A 81 5.92 -9.56 -2.18
N ALA A 82 7.19 -9.15 -2.10
CA ALA A 82 7.56 -7.77 -1.87
C ALA A 82 7.20 -6.85 -3.05
N ALA A 83 7.39 -7.32 -4.29
CA ALA A 83 6.98 -6.58 -5.48
C ALA A 83 5.45 -6.39 -5.52
N ALA A 84 4.69 -7.45 -5.21
CA ALA A 84 3.23 -7.38 -5.10
C ALA A 84 2.80 -6.40 -4.00
N THR A 85 3.46 -6.44 -2.84
CA THR A 85 3.20 -5.51 -1.73
C THR A 85 3.47 -4.06 -2.12
N THR A 86 4.60 -3.81 -2.80
CA THR A 86 4.97 -2.47 -3.27
C THR A 86 3.89 -1.94 -4.22
N ARG A 87 3.48 -2.75 -5.20
CA ARG A 87 2.40 -2.41 -6.14
C ARG A 87 1.10 -2.09 -5.39
N HIS A 88 0.72 -2.91 -4.41
CA HIS A 88 -0.50 -2.70 -3.63
C HIS A 88 -0.48 -1.39 -2.83
N LEU A 89 0.66 -1.06 -2.20
CA LEU A 89 0.84 0.18 -1.45
C LEU A 89 0.73 1.43 -2.35
N THR A 90 1.11 1.35 -3.63
CA THR A 90 0.93 2.46 -4.58
C THR A 90 -0.54 2.73 -4.92
N LEU A 91 -1.43 1.77 -4.63
CA LEU A 91 -2.87 1.86 -4.84
C LEU A 91 -3.64 2.21 -3.56
N ASP A 92 -2.96 2.49 -2.44
CA ASP A 92 -3.61 2.88 -1.19
C ASP A 92 -4.41 4.17 -1.38
N PRO A 93 -5.72 4.21 -1.02
CA PRO A 93 -6.56 5.38 -1.21
C PRO A 93 -6.23 6.54 -0.25
N LEU A 94 -5.37 6.32 0.75
CA LEU A 94 -4.91 7.31 1.74
C LEU A 94 -6.07 8.06 2.40
N LEU A 95 -7.16 7.35 2.70
CA LEU A 95 -8.34 7.92 3.32
C LEU A 95 -8.04 8.42 4.74
N PRO A 96 -8.74 9.48 5.20
CA PRO A 96 -8.69 9.89 6.59
C PRO A 96 -9.25 8.77 7.50
N LYS A 97 -8.72 8.67 8.73
CA LYS A 97 -9.01 7.57 9.66
C LYS A 97 -10.51 7.34 9.92
N GLN A 98 -11.31 8.39 9.88
CA GLN A 98 -12.76 8.35 10.12
C GLN A 98 -13.53 7.62 9.02
N LEU A 99 -12.92 7.41 7.84
CA LEU A 99 -13.50 6.72 6.69
C LEU A 99 -12.94 5.30 6.51
N LEU A 100 -12.08 4.85 7.43
CA LEU A 100 -11.45 3.55 7.38
C LEU A 100 -12.14 2.56 8.33
N PRO A 101 -12.18 1.26 7.98
CA PRO A 101 -12.56 0.20 8.91
C PRO A 101 -11.65 0.19 10.15
N ALA A 102 -12.18 -0.30 11.28
CA ALA A 102 -11.42 -0.39 12.52
C ALA A 102 -10.18 -1.30 12.41
N ASP A 103 -10.24 -2.32 11.53
CA ASP A 103 -9.22 -3.31 11.25
C ASP A 103 -8.37 -2.96 10.03
N TRP A 104 -8.32 -1.71 9.60
CA TRP A 104 -7.58 -1.30 8.40
C TRP A 104 -6.10 -1.73 8.40
N PRO A 105 -5.66 -2.56 7.43
CA PRO A 105 -4.34 -3.19 7.48
C PRO A 105 -3.19 -2.29 7.01
N GLY A 106 -3.46 -1.07 6.55
CA GLY A 106 -2.46 -0.24 5.86
C GLY A 106 -1.20 0.04 6.67
N SER A 107 -1.33 0.26 8.00
CA SER A 107 -0.16 0.49 8.85
C SER A 107 0.64 -0.80 9.10
N ALA A 108 -0.06 -1.90 9.34
CA ALA A 108 0.55 -3.21 9.53
C ALA A 108 1.30 -3.66 8.27
N LEU A 109 0.71 -3.47 7.08
CA LEU A 109 1.33 -3.84 5.81
C LEU A 109 2.64 -3.07 5.56
N ARG A 110 2.64 -1.75 5.80
CA ARG A 110 3.86 -0.92 5.71
C ARG A 110 4.94 -1.38 6.69
N GLN A 111 4.58 -1.63 7.94
CA GLN A 111 5.52 -2.10 8.96
C GLN A 111 6.11 -3.48 8.63
N SER A 112 5.28 -4.39 8.12
CA SER A 112 5.72 -5.72 7.68
C SER A 112 6.68 -5.61 6.49
N TYR A 113 6.33 -4.77 5.50
CA TYR A 113 7.19 -4.51 4.34
C TYR A 113 8.54 -3.88 4.74
N ASP A 114 8.56 -2.93 5.67
CA ASP A 114 9.81 -2.35 6.20
C ASP A 114 10.68 -3.40 6.89
N THR A 115 10.05 -4.37 7.57
CA THR A 115 10.75 -5.48 8.22
C THR A 115 11.36 -6.41 7.18
N TYR A 116 10.58 -6.82 6.20
CA TYR A 116 11.04 -7.56 5.04
C TYR A 116 12.24 -6.88 4.36
N GLN A 117 12.16 -5.57 4.07
CA GLN A 117 13.24 -4.84 3.40
C GLN A 117 14.56 -4.92 4.17
N ARG A 118 14.51 -4.79 5.50
CA ARG A 118 15.70 -4.93 6.36
C ARG A 118 16.26 -6.36 6.32
N ASP A 119 15.40 -7.37 6.40
CA ASP A 119 15.81 -8.77 6.38
C ASP A 119 16.39 -9.19 5.04
N PHE A 120 15.71 -8.85 3.95
CA PHE A 120 16.17 -9.07 2.59
C PHE A 120 17.54 -8.44 2.35
N ALA A 121 17.72 -7.16 2.68
CA ALA A 121 18.99 -6.46 2.48
C ALA A 121 20.14 -7.10 3.28
N ARG A 122 19.87 -7.61 4.48
CA ARG A 122 20.88 -8.30 5.29
C ARG A 122 21.25 -9.66 4.70
N THR A 123 20.27 -10.44 4.24
CA THR A 123 20.48 -11.75 3.61
C THR A 123 21.23 -11.61 2.29
N TRP A 124 20.79 -10.68 1.43
CA TRP A 124 21.47 -10.33 0.17
C TRP A 124 22.95 -9.98 0.38
N ARG A 125 23.26 -9.11 1.35
CA ARG A 125 24.65 -8.71 1.67
C ARG A 125 25.49 -9.86 2.24
N ALA A 126 24.89 -10.80 2.96
CA ALA A 126 25.60 -11.96 3.48
C ALA A 126 25.98 -12.90 2.32
N TRP A 127 25.01 -13.24 1.48
CA TRP A 127 25.21 -14.06 0.29
C TRP A 127 26.22 -13.44 -0.67
N TYR A 128 26.07 -12.15 -1.01
CA TYR A 128 26.99 -11.44 -1.91
C TYR A 128 28.44 -11.52 -1.44
N ARG A 129 28.68 -11.38 -0.13
CA ARG A 129 30.04 -11.48 0.45
C ARG A 129 30.59 -12.90 0.46
N SER A 130 29.75 -13.94 0.54
CA SER A 130 30.21 -15.33 0.52
C SER A 130 30.48 -15.88 -0.89
N THR A 131 29.91 -15.26 -1.93
CA THR A 131 29.96 -15.79 -3.30
C THR A 131 30.97 -15.08 -4.20
N LEU A 132 31.38 -13.85 -3.86
CA LEU A 132 32.28 -13.02 -4.67
C LEU A 132 33.58 -12.60 -3.97
N ALA A 133 33.85 -13.14 -2.76
CA ALA A 133 35.14 -13.06 -2.09
C ALA A 133 35.89 -14.38 -2.26
#